data_AF-A0AAU9X533-F1
#
_entry.id   AF-A0AAU9X533-F1
#
_cell.length_a   1.000
_cell.length_b   1.000
_cell.length_c   1.000
_cell.angle_alpha   90.00
_cell.angle_beta   90.00
_cell.angle_gamma   90.00
#
_symmetry.space_group_name_H-M   'P 1'
#
loop_
_entity.id
_entity.type
_entity.pdbx_description
1 polymer ?
#
loop_
_entity_poly.entity_id
_entity_poly.type
_entity_poly.pdbx_seq_one_letter_code
_entity_poly.pdbx_strand_id
1 'polypeptide(L)'
;MAGLSRRFLQNPCFLLYSMQRRLVTKVASDQEAKMDKKSKRMESRKKIFKDIRKGYFYDFHEFRKRGGKRFFAFSEPSELKDSQLFPALKARTLSQKEVDLQQEFPGHVTLVLLWIKAYGESMCDKYRLPFVKHFHGEPLAQYYEISALDGFFFKAFKGVIEKNLRKERPADRHDNYLFFSGNLKPIKKKIMENEIVGHAYLVDRNGLIRWKAHANPAELEINHMLDCSQLLLKEAKRTLDSEEKVPWNSR
;
A
#
# COMPACT_ATOMS: atom_id res chain seq x y z
N MET A 1 -77.06 -32.77 -47.10
CA MET A 1 -75.88 -33.08 -46.27
C MET A 1 -74.89 -31.93 -46.43
N ALA A 2 -75.06 -30.83 -45.69
CA ALA A 2 -74.27 -29.61 -45.88
C ALA A 2 -73.80 -29.09 -44.52
N GLY A 3 -72.54 -28.62 -44.45
CA GLY A 3 -72.12 -27.66 -43.44
C GLY A 3 -70.90 -27.97 -42.57
N LEU A 4 -69.80 -28.44 -43.14
CA LEU A 4 -68.47 -28.25 -42.50
C LEU A 4 -68.01 -26.81 -42.76
N SER A 5 -68.40 -25.87 -41.89
CA SER A 5 -67.89 -24.49 -41.90
C SER A 5 -66.73 -24.32 -40.92
N ARG A 6 -65.55 -24.08 -41.48
CA ARG A 6 -64.37 -23.52 -40.82
C ARG A 6 -64.73 -22.28 -39.99
N ARG A 7 -64.14 -22.14 -38.79
CA ARG A 7 -63.62 -20.86 -38.27
C ARG A 7 -62.35 -21.08 -37.45
N PHE A 8 -61.23 -21.13 -38.15
CA PHE A 8 -59.97 -20.60 -37.62
C PHE A 8 -60.03 -19.08 -37.80
N LEU A 9 -60.21 -18.33 -36.71
CA LEU A 9 -59.76 -16.94 -36.53
C LEU A 9 -59.62 -16.77 -35.00
N GLN A 10 -58.42 -17.03 -34.48
CA GLN A 10 -57.51 -15.97 -34.01
C GLN A 10 -58.14 -15.09 -32.93
N ASN A 11 -57.92 -15.46 -31.66
CA ASN A 11 -57.98 -14.53 -30.53
C ASN A 11 -56.57 -13.93 -30.32
N PRO A 12 -56.24 -12.77 -30.89
CA PRO A 12 -54.93 -12.13 -30.70
C PRO A 12 -54.66 -11.75 -29.24
N CYS A 13 -55.71 -11.66 -28.41
CA CYS A 13 -55.63 -11.30 -27.00
C CYS A 13 -54.88 -12.32 -26.13
N PHE A 14 -54.95 -13.62 -26.40
CA PHE A 14 -54.33 -14.63 -25.51
C PHE A 14 -52.79 -14.66 -25.64
N LEU A 15 -52.28 -14.44 -26.85
CA LEU A 15 -50.84 -14.36 -27.09
C LEU A 15 -50.26 -13.04 -26.54
N LEU A 16 -50.96 -11.92 -26.72
CA LEU A 16 -50.55 -10.64 -26.14
C LEU A 16 -50.53 -10.65 -24.61
N TYR A 17 -51.54 -11.25 -23.96
CA TYR A 17 -51.64 -11.31 -22.51
C TYR A 17 -50.59 -12.24 -21.87
N SER A 18 -50.29 -13.38 -22.52
CA SER A 18 -49.24 -14.30 -22.06
C SER A 18 -47.84 -13.72 -22.26
N MET A 19 -47.59 -12.99 -23.35
CA MET A 19 -46.34 -12.26 -23.59
C MET A 19 -46.15 -11.11 -22.59
N GLN A 20 -47.20 -10.34 -22.30
CA GLN A 20 -47.17 -9.28 -21.29
C GLN A 20 -46.87 -9.84 -19.89
N ARG A 21 -47.51 -10.95 -19.49
CA ARG A 21 -47.18 -11.61 -18.20
C ARG A 21 -45.74 -12.10 -18.14
N ARG A 22 -45.21 -12.68 -19.22
CA ARG A 22 -43.80 -13.11 -19.30
C ARG A 22 -42.81 -11.94 -19.18
N LEU A 23 -43.13 -10.79 -19.77
CA LEU A 23 -42.30 -9.59 -19.67
C LEU A 23 -42.31 -9.03 -18.23
N VAL A 24 -43.48 -8.97 -17.59
CA VAL A 24 -43.60 -8.49 -16.20
C VAL A 24 -42.87 -9.41 -15.22
N THR A 25 -43.00 -10.74 -15.36
CA THR A 25 -42.28 -11.69 -14.50
C THR A 25 -40.77 -11.65 -14.72
N LYS A 26 -40.32 -11.47 -15.97
CA LYS A 26 -38.89 -11.32 -16.29
C LYS A 26 -38.31 -10.04 -15.69
N VAL A 27 -39.02 -8.91 -15.79
CA VAL A 27 -38.62 -7.63 -15.18
C VAL A 27 -38.56 -7.72 -13.65
N ALA A 28 -39.53 -8.38 -13.02
CA ALA A 28 -39.52 -8.63 -11.57
C ALA A 28 -38.32 -9.51 -11.16
N SER A 29 -38.06 -10.61 -11.88
CA SER A 29 -36.91 -11.48 -11.60
C SER A 29 -35.56 -10.77 -11.81
N ASP A 30 -35.48 -9.89 -12.80
CA ASP A 30 -34.28 -9.08 -13.07
C ASP A 30 -34.07 -8.02 -11.98
N GLN A 31 -35.16 -7.45 -11.43
CA GLN A 31 -35.11 -6.53 -10.30
C GLN A 31 -34.70 -7.25 -9.00
N GLU A 32 -35.25 -8.42 -8.71
CA GLU A 32 -34.87 -9.23 -7.56
C GLU A 32 -33.40 -9.67 -7.65
N ALA A 33 -32.94 -10.14 -8.81
CA ALA A 33 -31.54 -10.50 -9.02
C ALA A 33 -30.59 -9.30 -8.87
N LYS A 34 -31.01 -8.10 -9.28
CA LYS A 34 -30.26 -6.85 -9.05
C LYS A 34 -30.22 -6.47 -7.57
N MET A 35 -31.34 -6.62 -6.86
CA MET A 35 -31.45 -6.33 -5.42
C MET A 35 -30.66 -7.33 -4.58
N ASP A 36 -30.67 -8.62 -4.92
CA ASP A 36 -29.88 -9.66 -4.26
C ASP A 36 -28.37 -9.49 -4.51
N LYS A 37 -27.96 -9.13 -5.74
CA LYS A 37 -26.56 -8.76 -6.02
C LYS A 37 -26.13 -7.52 -5.21
N LYS A 38 -27.03 -6.54 -5.03
CA LYS A 38 -26.77 -5.32 -4.25
C LYS A 38 -26.68 -5.64 -2.74
N SER A 39 -27.57 -6.48 -2.20
CA SER A 39 -27.54 -6.91 -0.80
C SER A 39 -26.29 -7.72 -0.49
N LYS A 40 -25.93 -8.70 -1.32
CA LYS A 40 -24.69 -9.49 -1.20
C LYS A 40 -23.45 -8.60 -1.21
N ARG A 41 -23.39 -7.60 -2.11
CA ARG A 41 -22.29 -6.59 -2.13
C ARG A 41 -22.24 -5.76 -0.84
N MET A 42 -23.40 -5.35 -0.30
CA MET A 42 -23.45 -4.62 0.96
C MET A 42 -23.02 -5.49 2.15
N GLU A 43 -23.44 -6.76 2.18
CA GLU A 43 -23.08 -7.72 3.22
C GLU A 43 -21.57 -7.99 3.23
N SER A 44 -20.98 -8.21 2.05
CA SER A 44 -19.53 -8.34 1.90
C SER A 44 -18.79 -7.08 2.35
N ARG A 45 -19.30 -5.89 2.01
CA ARG A 45 -18.74 -4.61 2.47
C ARG A 45 -18.81 -4.50 4.00
N LYS A 46 -19.95 -4.82 4.61
CA LYS A 46 -20.13 -4.78 6.07
C LYS A 46 -19.18 -5.73 6.80
N LYS A 47 -18.99 -6.95 6.28
CA LYS A 47 -18.03 -7.92 6.85
C LYS A 47 -16.60 -7.39 6.79
N ILE A 48 -16.17 -6.90 5.62
CA ILE A 48 -14.85 -6.28 5.45
C ILE A 48 -14.67 -5.10 6.41
N PHE A 49 -15.67 -4.22 6.54
CA PHE A 49 -15.63 -3.10 7.47
C PHE A 49 -15.56 -3.54 8.93
N LYS A 50 -16.28 -4.60 9.31
CA LYS A 50 -16.27 -5.15 10.68
C LYS A 50 -14.91 -5.74 11.03
N ASP A 51 -14.29 -6.47 10.11
CA ASP A 51 -12.97 -7.08 10.30
C ASP A 51 -11.88 -6.02 10.39
N ILE A 52 -11.89 -5.03 9.48
CA ILE A 52 -10.97 -3.88 9.53
C ILE A 52 -11.15 -3.12 10.84
N ARG A 53 -12.40 -2.86 11.24
CA ARG A 53 -12.71 -2.13 12.47
C ARG A 53 -12.24 -2.88 13.72
N LYS A 54 -12.34 -4.21 13.74
CA LYS A 54 -11.85 -5.05 14.85
C LYS A 54 -10.33 -4.99 14.96
N GLY A 55 -9.60 -5.14 13.84
CA GLY A 55 -8.14 -5.00 13.81
C GLY A 55 -7.69 -3.59 14.22
N TYR A 56 -8.33 -2.56 13.66
CA TYR A 56 -8.06 -1.17 14.00
C TYR A 56 -8.27 -0.85 15.49
N PHE A 57 -9.35 -1.32 16.10
CA PHE A 57 -9.59 -1.10 17.53
C PHE A 57 -8.55 -1.79 18.41
N TYR A 58 -8.10 -2.97 17.99
CA TYR A 58 -7.02 -3.68 18.65
C TYR A 58 -5.70 -2.88 18.56
N ASP A 59 -5.34 -2.44 17.36
CA ASP A 59 -4.16 -1.59 17.11
C ASP A 59 -4.21 -0.28 17.90
N PHE A 60 -5.39 0.34 18.01
CA PHE A 60 -5.59 1.58 18.77
C PHE A 60 -5.49 1.36 20.27
N HIS A 61 -6.02 0.25 20.77
CA HIS A 61 -5.90 -0.11 22.17
C HIS A 61 -4.45 -0.44 22.55
N GLU A 62 -3.71 -1.17 21.70
CA GLU A 62 -2.27 -1.37 21.85
C GLU A 62 -1.49 -0.06 21.81
N PHE A 63 -1.86 0.84 20.88
CA PHE A 63 -1.27 2.17 20.77
C PHE A 63 -1.41 2.95 22.07
N ARG A 64 -2.60 2.95 22.68
CA ARG A 64 -2.87 3.63 23.95
C ARG A 64 -2.11 3.03 25.13
N LYS A 65 -1.92 1.71 25.16
CA LYS A 65 -1.27 1.01 26.29
C LYS A 65 0.26 1.01 26.23
N ARG A 66 0.84 0.83 25.03
CA ARG A 66 2.29 0.59 24.84
C ARG A 66 2.93 1.51 23.81
N GLY A 67 2.22 2.55 23.35
CA GLY A 67 2.68 3.42 22.27
C GLY A 67 2.68 2.74 20.88
N GLY A 68 2.09 1.54 20.77
CA GLY A 68 1.95 0.79 19.52
C GLY A 68 3.19 -0.02 19.13
N LYS A 69 4.19 -0.07 20.00
CA LYS A 69 5.40 -0.86 19.81
C LYS A 69 5.14 -2.33 20.13
N ARG A 70 5.57 -3.22 19.22
CA ARG A 70 5.38 -4.69 19.30
C ARG A 70 6.69 -5.46 19.41
N PHE A 71 7.76 -4.94 18.82
CA PHE A 71 9.11 -5.47 18.93
C PHE A 71 10.11 -4.31 18.96
N PHE A 72 11.34 -4.60 19.36
CA PHE A 72 12.48 -3.69 19.24
C PHE A 72 13.30 -4.05 18.01
N ALA A 73 13.82 -3.03 17.32
CA ALA A 73 14.65 -3.24 16.15
C ALA A 73 15.97 -3.93 16.52
N PHE A 74 16.37 -4.90 15.70
CA PHE A 74 17.63 -5.62 15.88
C PHE A 74 18.83 -4.68 15.71
N SER A 75 19.95 -5.05 16.34
CA SER A 75 21.22 -4.32 16.26
C SER A 75 21.94 -4.50 14.93
N GLU A 76 21.68 -5.60 14.23
CA GLU A 76 22.34 -5.97 12.99
C GLU A 76 21.33 -6.17 11.86
N PRO A 77 21.76 -6.00 10.59
CA PRO A 77 20.92 -6.33 9.44
C PRO A 77 20.65 -7.84 9.39
N SER A 78 19.45 -8.23 8.98
CA SER A 78 19.11 -9.63 8.73
C SER A 78 19.97 -10.23 7.65
N GLU A 79 20.18 -11.55 7.70
CA GLU A 79 20.85 -12.29 6.65
C GLU A 79 20.02 -12.31 5.36
N LEU A 80 20.68 -12.44 4.21
CA LEU A 80 20.00 -12.47 2.90
C LEU A 80 18.93 -13.58 2.81
N LYS A 81 19.13 -14.71 3.48
CA LYS A 81 18.21 -15.86 3.47
C LYS A 81 16.89 -15.59 4.21
N ASP A 82 16.96 -14.78 5.27
CA ASP A 82 15.81 -14.43 6.10
C ASP A 82 15.15 -13.12 5.67
N SER A 83 15.79 -12.41 4.75
CA SER A 83 15.35 -11.11 4.27
C SER A 83 14.26 -11.26 3.22
N GLN A 84 13.23 -10.43 3.35
CA GLN A 84 12.09 -10.44 2.45
C GLN A 84 12.17 -9.30 1.44
N LEU A 85 11.80 -9.55 0.18
CA LEU A 85 11.70 -8.50 -0.84
C LEU A 85 10.64 -7.45 -0.46
N PHE A 86 10.99 -6.18 -0.58
CA PHE A 86 10.05 -5.07 -0.39
C PHE A 86 8.88 -5.20 -1.38
N PRO A 87 7.61 -5.05 -0.92
CA PRO A 87 6.45 -5.20 -1.79
C PRO A 87 6.46 -4.17 -2.93
N ALA A 88 6.01 -4.59 -4.12
CA ALA A 88 5.86 -3.71 -5.27
C ALA A 88 4.92 -2.54 -4.91
N LEU A 89 5.42 -1.32 -5.05
CA LEU A 89 4.71 -0.11 -4.67
C LEU A 89 5.02 0.97 -5.71
N LYS A 90 3.98 1.30 -6.49
CA LYS A 90 3.98 2.42 -7.41
C LYS A 90 3.23 3.57 -6.78
N ALA A 91 3.92 4.70 -6.60
CA ALA A 91 3.38 5.89 -5.99
C ALA A 91 3.79 7.13 -6.80
N ARG A 92 3.16 8.25 -6.47
CA ARG A 92 3.49 9.54 -7.08
C ARG A 92 4.18 10.40 -6.04
N THR A 93 5.27 11.06 -6.42
CA THR A 93 5.94 12.04 -5.57
C THR A 93 5.08 13.30 -5.43
N LEU A 94 5.36 14.16 -4.44
CA LEU A 94 4.72 15.48 -4.37
C LEU A 94 5.16 16.40 -5.52
N SER A 95 6.33 16.15 -6.09
CA SER A 95 6.80 16.74 -7.36
C SER A 95 6.09 16.19 -8.60
N GLN A 96 5.08 15.34 -8.41
CA GLN A 96 4.21 14.79 -9.45
C GLN A 96 4.86 13.73 -10.36
N LYS A 97 6.05 13.23 -10.04
CA LYS A 97 6.74 12.13 -10.72
C LYS A 97 6.15 10.79 -10.29
N GLU A 98 5.89 9.89 -11.23
CA GLU A 98 5.57 8.49 -10.90
C GLU A 98 6.85 7.72 -10.59
N VAL A 99 6.86 7.03 -9.46
CA VAL A 99 8.01 6.27 -8.97
C VAL A 99 7.57 4.85 -8.65
N ASP A 100 8.32 3.88 -9.19
CA ASP A 100 8.23 2.47 -8.83
C ASP A 100 9.41 2.12 -7.93
N LEU A 101 9.14 1.93 -6.64
CA LEU A 101 10.21 1.72 -5.66
C LEU A 101 11.11 0.53 -5.99
N GLN A 102 10.58 -0.51 -6.64
CA GLN A 102 11.40 -1.67 -7.03
C GLN A 102 12.48 -1.33 -8.05
N GLN A 103 12.30 -0.26 -8.82
CA GLN A 103 13.25 0.23 -9.81
C GLN A 103 14.24 1.24 -9.22
N GLU A 104 13.91 1.83 -8.07
CA GLU A 104 14.77 2.80 -7.38
C GLU A 104 15.72 2.15 -6.37
N PHE A 105 15.40 0.96 -5.85
CA PHE A 105 16.29 0.25 -4.91
C PHE A 105 17.63 -0.22 -5.50
N PRO A 106 17.71 -0.70 -6.76
CA PRO A 106 18.98 -1.16 -7.34
C PRO A 106 20.12 -0.17 -7.16
N GLY A 107 21.23 -0.64 -6.60
CA GLY A 107 22.44 0.14 -6.37
C GLY A 107 22.45 1.02 -5.11
N HIS A 108 21.31 1.20 -4.45
CA HIS A 108 21.18 2.12 -3.31
C HIS A 108 20.80 1.40 -2.03
N VAL A 109 21.22 1.95 -0.89
CA VAL A 109 20.69 1.59 0.43
C VAL A 109 19.62 2.61 0.79
N THR A 110 18.41 2.13 1.00
CA THR A 110 17.22 2.97 1.05
C THR A 110 16.52 2.86 2.40
N LEU A 111 16.39 3.99 3.10
CA LEU A 111 15.49 4.09 4.25
C LEU A 111 14.07 4.35 3.76
N VAL A 112 13.18 3.37 3.89
CA VAL A 112 11.76 3.51 3.57
C VAL A 112 10.97 3.76 4.84
N LEU A 113 10.30 4.91 4.90
CA LEU A 113 9.41 5.29 5.99
C LEU A 113 7.97 5.20 5.50
N LEU A 114 7.13 4.40 6.16
CA LEU A 114 5.76 4.15 5.72
C LEU A 114 4.78 4.42 6.85
N TRP A 115 3.73 5.18 6.56
CA TRP A 115 2.63 5.40 7.50
C TRP A 115 1.30 5.61 6.78
N ILE A 116 0.21 5.38 7.52
CA ILE A 116 -1.16 5.61 7.03
C ILE A 116 -1.80 6.83 7.71
N LYS A 117 -1.42 7.08 8.98
CA LYS A 117 -2.01 8.12 9.82
C LYS A 117 -0.97 9.19 10.15
N ALA A 118 -1.41 10.42 10.38
CA ALA A 118 -0.55 11.55 10.72
C ALA A 118 0.33 11.29 11.97
N TYR A 119 -0.17 10.53 12.96
CA TYR A 119 0.66 10.14 14.12
C TYR A 119 1.89 9.31 13.73
N GLY A 120 1.78 8.48 12.69
CA GLY A 120 2.90 7.70 12.18
C GLY A 120 3.95 8.56 11.49
N GLU A 121 3.55 9.66 10.86
CA GLU A 121 4.48 10.62 10.23
C GLU A 121 5.46 11.20 11.26
N SER A 122 4.96 11.65 12.41
CA SER A 122 5.81 12.18 13.48
C SER A 122 6.77 11.15 14.07
N MET A 123 6.45 9.86 13.98
CA MET A 123 7.36 8.77 14.38
C MET A 123 8.43 8.55 13.32
N CYS A 124 8.03 8.50 12.05
CA CYS A 124 8.93 8.37 10.90
C CYS A 124 9.95 9.52 10.83
N ASP A 125 9.54 10.75 11.14
CA ASP A 125 10.45 11.90 11.19
C ASP A 125 11.61 11.69 12.18
N LYS A 126 11.40 10.96 13.28
CA LYS A 126 12.46 10.66 14.26
C LYS A 126 13.51 9.67 13.73
N TYR A 127 13.17 8.86 12.74
CA TYR A 127 14.14 8.02 12.02
C TYR A 127 14.78 8.81 10.86
N ARG A 128 13.98 9.58 10.13
CA ARG A 128 14.42 10.37 8.98
C ARG A 128 15.52 11.37 9.33
N LEU A 129 15.28 12.19 10.36
CA LEU A 129 16.15 13.33 10.67
C LEU A 129 17.58 12.88 11.00
N PRO A 130 17.83 11.87 11.87
CA PRO A 130 19.16 11.33 12.08
C PRO A 130 19.77 10.72 10.82
N PHE A 131 18.99 9.96 10.03
CA PHE A 131 19.50 9.32 8.81
C PHE A 131 19.99 10.34 7.78
N VAL A 132 19.15 11.33 7.45
CA VAL A 132 19.50 12.38 6.48
C VAL A 132 20.69 13.19 6.96
N LYS A 133 20.77 13.50 8.26
CA LYS A 133 21.91 14.22 8.84
C LYS A 133 23.21 13.41 8.74
N HIS A 134 23.16 12.11 9.00
CA HIS A 134 24.34 11.25 9.07
C HIS A 134 24.87 10.86 7.69
N PHE A 135 23.98 10.62 6.73
CA PHE A 135 24.32 10.20 5.37
C PHE A 135 24.21 11.33 4.35
N HIS A 136 24.23 12.58 4.81
CA HIS A 136 24.21 13.74 3.92
C HIS A 136 25.40 13.71 2.97
N GLY A 137 25.13 13.64 1.66
CA GLY A 137 26.16 13.60 0.61
C GLY A 137 26.69 12.20 0.26
N GLU A 138 26.18 11.14 0.88
CA GLU A 138 26.48 9.77 0.46
C GLU A 138 25.64 9.40 -0.78
N PRO A 139 26.24 9.18 -1.96
CA PRO A 139 25.47 8.98 -3.20
C PRO A 139 24.66 7.68 -3.22
N LEU A 140 25.08 6.66 -2.48
CA LEU A 140 24.37 5.38 -2.41
C LEU A 140 23.28 5.36 -1.33
N ALA A 141 23.20 6.39 -0.49
CA ALA A 141 22.20 6.48 0.57
C ALA A 141 21.01 7.32 0.09
N GLN A 142 19.82 6.73 0.11
CA GLN A 142 18.58 7.43 -0.21
C GLN A 142 17.50 7.14 0.82
N TYR A 143 16.43 7.93 0.81
CA TYR A 143 15.28 7.69 1.65
C TYR A 143 13.98 8.01 0.91
N TYR A 144 12.93 7.27 1.23
CA TYR A 144 11.58 7.54 0.74
C TYR A 144 10.60 7.61 1.89
N GLU A 145 9.74 8.61 1.81
CA GLU A 145 8.67 8.87 2.76
C GLU A 145 7.34 8.52 2.12
N ILE A 146 6.62 7.54 2.65
CA ILE A 146 5.42 7.01 2.02
C ILE A 146 4.21 7.30 2.92
N SER A 147 3.41 8.27 2.48
CA SER A 147 2.09 8.51 3.03
C SER A 147 1.07 7.68 2.26
N ALA A 148 0.55 6.65 2.91
CA ALA A 148 -0.39 5.72 2.30
C ALA A 148 -1.83 6.05 2.70
N LEU A 149 -2.67 6.29 1.69
CA LEU A 149 -4.07 6.64 1.90
C LEU A 149 -4.93 5.37 1.95
N ASP A 150 -5.41 5.02 3.15
CA ASP A 150 -6.32 3.91 3.33
C ASP A 150 -7.79 4.35 3.23
N GLY A 151 -8.54 3.70 2.36
CA GLY A 151 -9.99 3.87 2.23
C GLY A 151 -10.46 4.30 0.84
N PHE A 152 -11.52 3.65 0.37
CA PHE A 152 -12.16 3.95 -0.92
C PHE A 152 -12.71 5.39 -0.99
N PHE A 153 -13.19 5.93 0.12
CA PHE A 153 -13.78 7.27 0.19
C PHE A 153 -12.77 8.38 -0.08
N PHE A 154 -11.55 8.25 0.44
CA PHE A 154 -10.54 9.29 0.27
C PHE A 154 -9.94 9.32 -1.15
N LYS A 155 -10.13 8.25 -1.96
CA LYS A 155 -9.68 8.22 -3.35
C LYS A 155 -10.31 9.32 -4.21
N ALA A 156 -11.55 9.72 -3.90
CA ALA A 156 -12.22 10.83 -4.58
C ALA A 156 -11.55 12.19 -4.30
N PHE A 157 -10.89 12.32 -3.15
CA PHE A 157 -10.23 13.56 -2.71
C PHE A 157 -8.71 13.55 -2.92
N LYS A 158 -8.18 12.58 -3.66
CA LYS A 158 -6.72 12.39 -3.83
C LYS A 158 -5.99 13.67 -4.24
N GLY A 159 -6.54 14.42 -5.20
CA GLY A 159 -5.89 15.63 -5.72
C GLY A 159 -5.90 16.80 -4.73
N VAL A 160 -6.92 16.89 -3.87
CA VAL A 160 -6.99 17.92 -2.80
C VAL A 160 -5.98 17.57 -1.71
N ILE A 161 -5.92 16.31 -1.30
CA ILE A 161 -4.98 15.82 -0.29
C ILE A 161 -3.53 16.03 -0.77
N GLU A 162 -3.21 15.61 -1.99
CA GLU A 162 -1.89 15.80 -2.60
C GLU A 162 -1.51 17.29 -2.67
N LYS A 163 -2.44 18.15 -3.11
CA LYS A 163 -2.21 19.60 -3.18
C LYS A 163 -1.96 20.22 -1.81
N ASN A 164 -2.66 19.77 -0.77
CA ASN A 164 -2.47 20.26 0.59
C ASN A 164 -1.13 19.76 1.17
N LEU A 165 -0.81 18.48 1.01
CA LEU A 165 0.49 17.92 1.43
C LEU A 165 1.66 18.68 0.78
N ARG A 166 1.56 18.98 -0.51
CA ARG A 166 2.58 19.77 -1.22
C ARG A 166 2.73 21.20 -0.70
N LYS A 167 1.65 21.82 -0.21
CA LYS A 167 1.69 23.16 0.40
C LYS A 167 2.31 23.13 1.80
N GLU A 168 2.03 22.08 2.56
CA GLU A 168 2.49 21.94 3.96
C GLU A 168 3.93 21.42 4.06
N ARG A 169 4.39 20.65 3.08
CA ARG A 169 5.71 20.02 3.12
C ARG A 169 6.76 20.88 2.41
N PRO A 170 7.98 21.00 2.99
CA PRO A 170 9.11 21.67 2.35
C PRO A 170 9.45 21.11 0.96
N ALA A 171 9.88 21.97 0.03
CA ALA A 171 10.10 21.61 -1.37
C ALA A 171 11.23 20.59 -1.58
N ASP A 172 12.27 20.63 -0.73
CA ASP A 172 13.37 19.66 -0.70
C ASP A 172 12.90 18.22 -0.42
N ARG A 173 11.73 18.05 0.20
CA ARG A 173 11.15 16.72 0.47
C ARG A 173 10.27 16.22 -0.67
N HIS A 174 9.90 17.05 -1.64
CA HIS A 174 8.84 16.69 -2.59
C HIS A 174 9.21 15.53 -3.51
N ASP A 175 10.49 15.36 -3.82
CA ASP A 175 10.99 14.26 -4.65
C ASP A 175 11.01 12.92 -3.91
N ASN A 176 11.31 12.95 -2.61
CA ASN A 176 11.42 11.74 -1.77
C ASN A 176 10.09 11.39 -1.06
N TYR A 177 9.10 12.27 -1.10
CA TYR A 177 7.80 12.07 -0.49
C TYR A 177 6.79 11.49 -1.48
N LEU A 178 6.48 10.21 -1.29
CA LEU A 178 5.57 9.40 -2.07
C LEU A 178 4.18 9.36 -1.45
N PHE A 179 3.18 9.71 -2.27
CA PHE A 179 1.77 9.56 -1.92
C PHE A 179 1.20 8.30 -2.59
N PHE A 180 0.84 7.31 -1.77
CA PHE A 180 0.30 6.03 -2.25
C PHE A 180 -1.22 5.96 -2.06
N SER A 181 -1.97 5.79 -3.16
CA SER A 181 -3.44 5.71 -3.16
C SER A 181 -4.00 4.36 -3.64
N GLY A 182 -3.13 3.35 -3.72
CA GLY A 182 -3.41 2.02 -4.29
C GLY A 182 -4.22 1.09 -3.38
N ASN A 183 -4.00 -0.21 -3.51
CA ASN A 183 -4.53 -1.22 -2.60
C ASN A 183 -3.49 -1.52 -1.52
N LEU A 184 -3.74 -1.08 -0.28
CA LEU A 184 -2.82 -1.29 0.84
C LEU A 184 -2.88 -2.70 1.42
N LYS A 185 -3.94 -3.48 1.19
CA LYS A 185 -4.11 -4.81 1.80
C LYS A 185 -2.90 -5.76 1.65
N PRO A 186 -2.31 -5.92 0.45
CA PRO A 186 -1.14 -6.79 0.29
C PRO A 186 0.09 -6.26 1.03
N ILE A 187 0.31 -4.94 1.03
CA ILE A 187 1.44 -4.30 1.73
C ILE A 187 1.28 -4.47 3.24
N LYS A 188 0.08 -4.16 3.76
CA LYS A 188 -0.27 -4.30 5.18
C LYS A 188 0.02 -5.71 5.69
N LYS A 189 -0.51 -6.73 4.99
CA LYS A 189 -0.33 -8.14 5.38
C LYS A 189 1.14 -8.58 5.36
N LYS A 190 1.97 -8.00 4.49
CA LYS A 190 3.34 -8.45 4.27
C LYS A 190 4.32 -7.82 5.24
N ILE A 191 4.23 -6.51 5.45
CA ILE A 191 5.28 -5.75 6.15
C ILE A 191 4.80 -4.90 7.32
N MET A 192 3.50 -4.58 7.43
CA MET A 192 3.01 -3.70 8.49
C MET A 192 2.47 -4.47 9.68
N GLU A 193 2.99 -4.16 10.87
CA GLU A 193 2.51 -4.76 12.11
C GLU A 193 1.23 -4.06 12.61
N ASN A 194 1.26 -2.73 12.77
CA ASN A 194 0.18 -1.94 13.34
C ASN A 194 -0.14 -0.78 12.40
N GLU A 195 -1.40 -0.59 11.99
CA GLU A 195 -1.76 0.39 10.94
C GLU A 195 -1.71 1.86 11.39
N ILE A 196 -1.57 2.11 12.69
CA ILE A 196 -1.64 3.45 13.29
C ILE A 196 -0.25 4.08 13.41
N VAL A 197 0.75 3.26 13.66
CA VAL A 197 2.15 3.71 13.85
C VAL A 197 2.87 3.88 12.52
N GLY A 198 3.98 4.62 12.55
CA GLY A 198 4.92 4.66 11.44
C GLY A 198 5.86 3.47 11.48
N HIS A 199 6.30 3.03 10.31
CA HIS A 199 7.29 1.97 10.13
C HIS A 199 8.53 2.52 9.42
N ALA A 200 9.68 1.97 9.77
CA ALA A 200 10.95 2.25 9.14
C ALA A 200 11.57 0.93 8.67
N TYR A 201 12.02 0.90 7.42
CA TYR A 201 12.67 -0.27 6.81
C TYR A 201 13.97 0.17 6.17
N LEU A 202 15.06 -0.57 6.39
CA LEU A 202 16.25 -0.45 5.55
C LEU A 202 16.19 -1.51 4.46
N VAL A 203 16.26 -1.03 3.23
CA VAL A 203 16.23 -1.84 2.02
C VAL A 203 17.62 -1.80 1.39
N ASP A 204 18.19 -2.95 1.09
CA ASP A 204 19.50 -3.02 0.43
C ASP A 204 19.42 -2.80 -1.10
N ARG A 205 20.59 -2.84 -1.75
CA ARG A 205 20.74 -2.69 -3.21
C ARG A 205 19.97 -3.72 -4.03
N ASN A 206 19.47 -4.80 -3.44
CA ASN A 206 18.70 -5.84 -4.11
C ASN A 206 17.19 -5.70 -3.86
N GLY A 207 16.76 -4.66 -3.14
CA GLY A 207 15.36 -4.48 -2.77
C GLY A 207 14.91 -5.35 -1.59
N LEU A 208 15.83 -5.97 -0.84
CA LEU A 208 15.51 -6.81 0.31
C LEU A 208 15.43 -5.95 1.58
N ILE A 209 14.42 -6.19 2.41
CA ILE A 209 14.31 -5.57 3.73
C ILE A 209 15.32 -6.25 4.65
N ARG A 210 16.37 -5.51 5.00
CA ARG A 210 17.46 -5.97 5.87
C ARG A 210 17.32 -5.51 7.31
N TRP A 211 16.47 -4.53 7.58
CA TRP A 211 16.18 -4.07 8.93
C TRP A 211 14.78 -3.48 8.97
N LYS A 212 14.10 -3.62 10.12
CA LYS A 212 12.76 -3.08 10.34
C LYS A 212 12.59 -2.54 11.75
N ALA A 213 11.86 -1.44 11.87
CA ALA A 213 11.42 -0.84 13.11
C ALA A 213 10.03 -0.20 12.94
N HIS A 214 9.38 0.11 14.06
CA HIS A 214 8.09 0.79 14.05
C HIS A 214 7.81 1.51 15.36
N ALA A 215 6.80 2.37 15.33
CA ALA A 215 6.42 3.26 16.42
C ALA A 215 7.53 4.27 16.75
N ASN A 216 7.50 4.85 17.94
CA ASN A 216 8.56 5.77 18.36
C ASN A 216 9.89 5.02 18.55
N PRO A 217 10.99 5.52 17.97
CA PRO A 217 12.31 4.94 18.21
C PRO A 217 12.71 5.09 19.67
N ALA A 218 13.30 4.03 20.22
CA ALA A 218 14.21 4.15 21.34
C ALA A 218 15.56 4.70 20.84
N GLU A 219 16.34 5.35 21.71
CA GLU A 219 17.65 5.91 21.33
C GLU A 219 18.58 4.87 20.71
N LEU A 220 18.61 3.66 21.29
CA LEU A 220 19.39 2.55 20.75
C LEU A 220 18.97 2.15 19.33
N GLU A 221 17.69 2.24 18.98
CA GLU A 221 17.23 1.87 17.64
C GLU A 221 17.65 2.89 16.58
N ILE A 222 17.84 4.15 16.97
CA ILE A 222 18.41 5.16 16.07
C ILE A 222 19.86 4.77 15.77
N ASN A 223 20.64 4.40 16.79
CA ASN A 223 22.01 3.93 16.61
C ASN A 223 22.05 2.67 15.75
N HIS A 224 21.23 1.66 16.06
CA HIS A 224 21.13 0.44 15.27
C HIS A 224 20.77 0.72 13.81
N MET A 225 19.83 1.64 13.55
CA MET A 225 19.48 2.04 12.18
C MET A 225 20.68 2.64 11.45
N LEU A 226 21.44 3.53 12.09
CA LEU A 226 22.62 4.16 11.50
C LEU A 226 23.73 3.13 11.24
N ASP A 227 24.01 2.26 12.21
CA ASP A 227 25.04 1.22 12.10
C ASP A 227 24.68 0.20 11.01
N CYS A 228 23.43 -0.27 10.99
CA CYS A 228 22.92 -1.15 9.93
C CYS A 228 23.04 -0.49 8.55
N SER A 229 22.68 0.79 8.44
CA SER A 229 22.78 1.54 7.18
C SER A 229 24.24 1.62 6.71
N GLN A 230 25.18 1.89 7.62
CA GLN A 230 26.62 1.90 7.30
C GLN A 230 27.13 0.53 6.83
N LEU A 231 26.71 -0.55 7.49
CA LEU A 231 27.10 -1.91 7.09
C LEU A 231 26.60 -2.24 5.68
N LEU A 232 25.33 -1.94 5.38
CA LEU A 232 24.74 -2.17 4.07
C LEU A 232 25.40 -1.29 2.98
N LEU A 233 25.75 -0.05 3.31
CA LEU A 233 26.46 0.84 2.37
C LEU A 233 27.86 0.32 2.06
N LYS A 234 28.58 -0.20 3.06
CA LYS A 234 29.89 -0.86 2.87
C LYS A 234 29.76 -2.11 2.00
N GLU A 235 28.73 -2.92 2.22
CA GLU A 235 28.41 -4.09 1.38
C GLU A 235 28.15 -3.65 -0.07
N ALA A 236 27.31 -2.63 -0.28
CA ALA A 236 26.98 -2.13 -1.60
C ALA A 236 28.20 -1.61 -2.39
N LYS A 237 29.08 -0.83 -1.73
CA LYS A 237 30.32 -0.30 -2.33
C LYS A 237 31.28 -1.42 -2.75
N ARG A 238 31.49 -2.41 -1.88
CA ARG A 238 32.37 -3.56 -2.19
C ARG A 238 31.90 -4.32 -3.43
N THR A 239 30.59 -4.49 -3.59
CA THR A 239 30.03 -5.15 -4.76
C THR A 239 30.20 -4.30 -6.03
N LEU A 240 30.00 -2.97 -5.96
CA LEU A 240 30.26 -2.08 -7.10
C LEU A 240 31.74 -2.14 -7.53
N ASP A 241 32.68 -2.06 -6.58
CA ASP A 241 34.12 -2.16 -6.86
C ASP A 241 34.50 -3.51 -7.47
N SER A 242 33.77 -4.58 -7.16
CA SER A 242 34.00 -5.91 -7.73
C SER A 242 33.47 -6.04 -9.15
N GLU A 243 32.33 -5.39 -9.45
CA GLU A 243 31.70 -5.38 -10.78
C GLU A 243 32.54 -4.55 -11.77
N GLU A 244 33.13 -3.43 -11.34
CA GLU A 244 34.02 -2.61 -12.16
C GLU A 244 35.35 -3.30 -12.49
N LYS A 245 35.82 -4.22 -11.64
CA LYS A 245 37.08 -4.94 -11.83
C LYS A 245 36.99 -6.13 -12.78
N VAL A 246 35.81 -6.51 -13.26
CA VAL A 246 35.64 -7.58 -14.26
C VAL A 246 35.86 -6.99 -15.66
N PRO A 247 37.00 -7.26 -16.35
CA PRO A 247 37.28 -6.65 -17.65
C PRO A 247 36.41 -7.27 -18.75
N TRP A 248 36.06 -6.48 -19.76
CA TRP A 248 35.28 -6.81 -20.96
C TRP A 248 35.82 -7.97 -21.85
N ASN A 249 36.84 -8.71 -21.44
CA ASN A 249 37.52 -9.72 -22.25
C ASN A 249 37.04 -11.17 -21.99
N SER A 250 35.78 -11.35 -21.59
CA SER A 250 35.21 -12.69 -21.36
C SER A 250 33.74 -12.75 -21.80
N ARG A 251 33.47 -12.54 -23.09
CA ARG A 251 32.27 -13.04 -23.77
C ARG A 251 32.65 -13.61 -25.12
#